data_AF-A0AAW4XZF5-F1
#
_entry.id   AF-A0AAW4XZF5-F1
#
_cell.length_a   1.000
_cell.length_b   1.000
_cell.length_c   1.000
_cell.angle_alpha   90.00
_cell.angle_beta   90.00
_cell.angle_gamma   90.00
#
_symmetry.space_group_name_H-M   'P 1'
#
loop_
_entity.id
_entity.type
_entity.pdbx_description
1 polymer ?
#
loop_
_entity_poly.entity_id
_entity_poly.type
_entity_poly.pdbx_seq_one_letter_code
_entity_poly.pdbx_strand_id
1 'polypeptide(L)'
;MPRLNTLTLLLLLTAGSLAHAASGKTSNAQERTQARAQISQERKDSEARLANNEKICYQHFAVTDCLQKVRSQYNTEERALRQRELAINAQEREEKTASQRASRASKQNDFERKHPTLDGGALNQPDLEQRQKEHDEQAAQRSSHAPKRNAESMAEQQQRREQDAAHRASSQAGKLDSKQRAQQRQNAERPDNISAAQEEYDAKQEAARHKQEAHEKRMKELEGKRKAAPLPVPQ
;
A
#
# COMPACT_ATOMS: atom_id res chain seq x y z
N MET A 1 -49.64 53.96 9.64
CA MET A 1 -48.53 54.83 9.20
C MET A 1 -47.24 54.28 9.79
N PRO A 2 -46.19 53.95 9.03
CA PRO A 2 -46.12 53.48 7.65
C PRO A 2 -45.61 52.02 7.55
N ARG A 3 -46.07 51.33 6.50
CA ARG A 3 -45.47 50.11 5.96
C ARG A 3 -44.39 50.54 4.96
N LEU A 4 -43.16 50.04 5.07
CA LEU A 4 -42.14 50.11 4.01
C LEU A 4 -41.49 48.72 3.90
N ASN A 5 -41.96 47.86 3.00
CA ASN A 5 -41.47 47.72 1.63
C ASN A 5 -40.12 46.96 1.54
N THR A 6 -40.12 45.69 1.95
CA THR A 6 -39.03 44.74 1.70
C THR A 6 -39.30 43.96 0.42
N LEU A 7 -39.53 44.68 -0.69
CA LEU A 7 -39.80 44.10 -2.01
C LEU A 7 -38.76 44.59 -3.02
N THR A 8 -37.48 44.53 -2.64
CA THR A 8 -36.33 44.84 -3.51
C THR A 8 -35.08 44.12 -3.00
N LEU A 9 -35.15 42.80 -2.83
CA LEU A 9 -33.95 41.96 -2.73
C LEU A 9 -34.19 40.60 -3.41
N LEU A 10 -34.75 40.64 -4.62
CA LEU A 10 -35.00 39.44 -5.43
C LEU A 10 -34.48 39.60 -6.85
N LEU A 11 -33.34 40.26 -7.01
CA LEU A 11 -32.73 40.43 -8.33
C LEU A 11 -31.22 40.64 -8.20
N LEU A 12 -30.43 39.60 -7.89
CA LEU A 12 -28.96 39.59 -8.10
C LEU A 12 -28.27 38.23 -7.84
N LEU A 13 -28.91 37.08 -8.07
CA LEU A 13 -28.24 35.77 -7.91
C LEU A 13 -28.53 34.78 -9.05
N THR A 14 -28.54 35.24 -10.30
CA THR A 14 -28.67 34.37 -11.50
C THR A 14 -27.58 34.63 -12.54
N ALA A 15 -26.33 34.75 -12.11
CA ALA A 15 -25.18 34.80 -13.01
C ALA A 15 -24.00 34.00 -12.42
N GLY A 16 -24.05 32.67 -12.58
CA GLY A 16 -22.98 31.80 -12.08
C GLY A 16 -23.19 30.32 -12.40
N SER A 17 -23.59 29.98 -13.63
CA SER A 17 -23.83 28.58 -14.01
C SER A 17 -23.30 28.22 -15.40
N LEU A 18 -22.14 28.74 -15.78
CA LEU A 18 -21.48 28.41 -17.06
C LEU A 18 -19.98 28.13 -16.87
N ALA A 19 -19.60 27.37 -15.84
CA ALA A 19 -18.20 26.98 -15.61
C ALA A 19 -17.97 25.53 -15.13
N HIS A 20 -18.99 24.65 -15.16
CA HIS A 20 -18.86 23.29 -14.63
C HIS A 20 -18.38 22.22 -15.63
N ALA A 21 -18.14 22.54 -16.90
CA ALA A 21 -17.78 21.52 -17.90
C ALA A 21 -16.30 21.08 -17.85
N ALA A 22 -15.39 21.92 -17.33
CA ALA A 22 -13.96 21.58 -17.21
C ALA A 22 -13.55 21.07 -15.81
N SER A 23 -14.34 21.33 -14.77
CA SER A 23 -14.04 20.89 -13.39
C SER A 23 -14.38 19.42 -13.10
N GLY A 24 -15.23 18.78 -13.89
CA GLY A 24 -15.68 17.41 -13.60
C GLY A 24 -14.57 16.35 -13.68
N LYS A 25 -13.60 16.53 -14.59
CA LYS A 25 -12.53 15.55 -14.82
C LYS A 25 -11.42 15.62 -13.77
N THR A 26 -11.08 16.83 -13.32
CA THR A 26 -10.10 17.07 -12.24
C THR A 26 -10.70 16.74 -10.87
N SER A 27 -11.98 17.04 -10.66
CA SER A 27 -12.72 16.68 -9.44
C SER A 27 -12.70 15.17 -9.20
N ASN A 28 -12.97 14.36 -10.23
CA ASN A 28 -13.04 12.90 -10.07
C ASN A 28 -11.67 12.27 -9.81
N ALA A 29 -10.60 12.77 -10.47
CA ALA A 29 -9.24 12.30 -10.20
C ALA A 29 -8.77 12.63 -8.77
N GLN A 30 -9.12 13.82 -8.27
CA GLN A 30 -8.80 14.24 -6.91
C GLN A 30 -9.57 13.43 -5.86
N GLU A 31 -10.87 13.19 -6.10
CA GLU A 31 -11.71 12.35 -5.25
C GLU A 31 -11.17 10.92 -5.13
N ARG A 32 -10.74 10.31 -6.26
CA ARG A 32 -10.09 9.00 -6.24
C ARG A 32 -8.78 9.00 -5.46
N THR A 33 -7.98 10.06 -5.57
CA THR A 33 -6.72 10.19 -4.84
C THR A 33 -6.97 10.28 -3.34
N GLN A 34 -7.97 11.06 -2.94
CA GLN A 34 -8.40 11.17 -1.55
C GLN A 34 -8.95 9.83 -1.02
N ALA A 35 -9.76 9.12 -1.80
CA ALA A 35 -10.28 7.80 -1.44
C ALA A 35 -9.16 6.77 -1.26
N ARG A 36 -8.13 6.78 -2.13
CA ARG A 36 -6.94 5.91 -1.96
C ARG A 36 -6.15 6.25 -0.70
N ALA A 37 -6.01 7.54 -0.38
CA ALA A 37 -5.35 7.98 0.85
C ALA A 37 -6.13 7.52 2.09
N GLN A 38 -7.46 7.61 2.07
CA GLN A 38 -8.32 7.10 3.15
C GLN A 38 -8.17 5.58 3.32
N ILE A 39 -8.23 4.80 2.23
CA ILE A 39 -8.00 3.34 2.27
C ILE A 39 -6.63 3.00 2.87
N SER A 40 -5.59 3.75 2.51
CA SER A 40 -4.24 3.55 3.06
C SER A 40 -4.18 3.84 4.56
N GLN A 41 -4.85 4.90 5.02
CA GLN A 41 -4.94 5.20 6.44
C GLN A 41 -5.73 4.13 7.20
N GLU A 42 -6.89 3.72 6.69
CA GLU A 42 -7.71 2.67 7.29
C GLU A 42 -6.96 1.33 7.38
N ARG A 43 -6.12 0.99 6.39
CA ARG A 43 -5.24 -0.19 6.46
C ARG A 43 -4.27 -0.10 7.63
N LYS A 44 -3.55 1.02 7.77
CA LYS A 44 -2.61 1.22 8.88
C LYS A 44 -3.29 1.11 10.23
N ASP A 45 -4.49 1.69 10.35
CA ASP A 45 -5.26 1.61 11.60
C ASP A 45 -5.70 0.18 11.89
N SER A 46 -6.08 -0.59 10.86
CA SER A 46 -6.47 -2.00 10.97
C SER A 46 -5.29 -2.90 11.34
N GLU A 47 -4.11 -2.65 10.77
CA GLU A 47 -2.86 -3.32 11.11
C GLU A 47 -2.42 -3.01 12.54
N ALA A 48 -2.54 -1.76 12.99
CA ALA A 48 -2.24 -1.36 14.35
C ALA A 48 -3.20 -2.04 15.36
N ARG A 49 -4.50 -2.11 15.04
CA ARG A 49 -5.49 -2.86 15.84
C ARG A 49 -5.17 -4.34 15.90
N LEU A 50 -4.82 -4.96 14.76
CA LEU A 50 -4.40 -6.36 14.70
C LEU A 50 -3.21 -6.60 15.64
N ALA A 51 -2.15 -5.80 15.51
CA ALA A 51 -0.94 -5.96 16.33
C ALA A 51 -1.23 -5.78 17.83
N ASN A 52 -2.10 -4.83 18.20
CA ASN A 52 -2.51 -4.66 19.60
C ASN A 52 -3.31 -5.87 20.12
N ASN A 53 -4.30 -6.32 19.35
CA ASN A 53 -5.14 -7.45 19.71
C ASN A 53 -4.36 -8.77 19.78
N GLU A 54 -3.37 -8.98 18.91
CA GLU A 54 -2.49 -10.15 18.99
C GLU A 54 -1.69 -10.14 20.30
N LYS A 55 -1.18 -8.99 20.76
CA LYS A 55 -0.50 -8.86 22.07
C LYS A 55 -1.44 -9.21 23.24
N ILE A 56 -2.70 -8.81 23.15
CA ILE A 56 -3.72 -9.17 24.16
C ILE A 56 -3.96 -10.69 24.13
N CYS A 57 -4.08 -11.30 22.94
CA CYS A 57 -4.30 -12.75 22.82
C CYS A 57 -3.21 -13.59 23.49
N TYR A 58 -1.94 -13.16 23.44
CA TYR A 58 -0.85 -13.88 24.12
C TYR A 58 -0.93 -13.84 25.65
N GLN A 59 -1.78 -12.99 26.24
CA GLN A 59 -2.01 -12.95 27.69
C GLN A 59 -3.16 -13.88 28.12
N HIS A 60 -3.92 -14.44 27.17
CA HIS A 60 -5.02 -15.35 27.45
C HIS A 60 -4.59 -16.82 27.44
N PHE A 61 -5.37 -17.68 28.09
CA PHE A 61 -5.12 -19.13 28.09
C PHE A 61 -5.40 -19.77 26.72
N ALA A 62 -6.48 -19.35 26.04
CA ALA A 62 -6.88 -19.84 24.72
C ALA A 62 -6.26 -19.00 23.59
N VAL A 63 -4.93 -18.93 23.53
CA VAL A 63 -4.19 -18.07 22.58
C VAL A 63 -4.56 -18.38 21.14
N THR A 64 -4.61 -19.66 20.75
CA THR A 64 -4.87 -20.08 19.37
C THR A 64 -6.23 -19.62 18.87
N ASP A 65 -7.30 -19.85 19.64
CA ASP A 65 -8.65 -19.45 19.28
C ASP A 65 -8.80 -17.93 19.23
N CYS A 66 -8.16 -17.23 20.18
CA CYS A 66 -8.12 -15.76 20.19
C CYS A 66 -7.44 -15.22 18.93
N LEU A 67 -6.26 -15.72 18.58
CA LEU A 67 -5.52 -15.30 17.39
C LEU A 67 -6.31 -15.59 16.11
N GLN A 68 -6.97 -16.74 16.00
CA GLN A 68 -7.80 -17.08 14.85
C GLN A 68 -8.96 -16.09 14.69
N LYS A 69 -9.63 -15.74 15.79
CA LYS A 69 -10.74 -14.78 15.78
C LYS A 69 -10.27 -13.39 15.34
N VAL A 70 -9.19 -12.89 15.93
CA VAL A 70 -8.63 -11.57 15.62
C VAL A 70 -8.16 -11.49 14.17
N ARG A 71 -7.48 -12.53 13.65
CA ARG A 71 -7.06 -12.58 12.25
C ARG A 71 -8.23 -12.68 11.28
N SER A 72 -9.28 -13.42 11.65
CA SER A 72 -10.50 -13.50 10.85
C SER A 72 -11.19 -12.14 10.72
N GLN A 73 -11.26 -11.37 11.82
CA GLN A 73 -11.79 -10.01 11.81
C GLN A 73 -10.96 -9.10 10.91
N TYR A 74 -9.64 -9.08 11.10
CA TYR A 74 -8.72 -8.31 10.24
C TYR A 74 -8.88 -8.66 8.75
N ASN A 75 -8.93 -9.95 8.41
CA ASN A 75 -9.08 -10.40 7.03
C ASN A 75 -10.42 -9.96 6.41
N THR A 76 -11.46 -9.80 7.22
CA THR A 76 -12.77 -9.31 6.77
C THR A 76 -12.71 -7.81 6.48
N GLU A 77 -12.10 -7.02 7.37
CA GLU A 77 -11.86 -5.59 7.18
C GLU A 77 -10.98 -5.32 5.94
N GLU A 78 -9.87 -6.04 5.80
CA GLU A 78 -8.95 -5.89 4.67
C GLU A 78 -9.59 -6.32 3.34
N ARG A 79 -10.47 -7.33 3.34
CA ARG A 79 -11.26 -7.67 2.15
C ARG A 79 -12.20 -6.54 1.75
N ALA A 80 -12.87 -5.90 2.70
CA ALA A 80 -13.75 -4.76 2.40
C ALA A 80 -12.97 -3.55 1.84
N LEU A 81 -11.79 -3.27 2.40
CA LEU A 81 -10.86 -2.24 1.87
C LEU A 81 -10.41 -2.56 0.44
N ARG A 82 -10.05 -3.81 0.17
CA ARG A 82 -9.66 -4.28 -1.16
C ARG A 82 -10.78 -4.14 -2.18
N GLN A 83 -12.03 -4.45 -1.81
CA GLN A 83 -13.16 -4.28 -2.72
C GLN A 83 -13.37 -2.81 -3.10
N ARG A 84 -13.26 -1.88 -2.14
CA ARG A 84 -13.30 -0.44 -2.42
C ARG A 84 -12.19 -0.01 -3.38
N GLU A 85 -10.96 -0.47 -3.17
CA GLU A 85 -9.84 -0.15 -4.05
C GLU A 85 -10.02 -0.73 -5.47
N LEU A 86 -10.55 -1.94 -5.59
CA LEU A 86 -10.87 -2.56 -6.87
C LEU A 86 -11.93 -1.77 -7.65
N ALA A 87 -12.96 -1.25 -6.97
CA ALA A 87 -13.97 -0.41 -7.59
C ALA A 87 -13.35 0.88 -8.17
N ILE A 88 -12.46 1.54 -7.42
CA ILE A 88 -11.73 2.73 -7.91
C ILE A 88 -10.88 2.36 -9.15
N ASN A 89 -10.18 1.23 -9.12
CA ASN A 89 -9.37 0.76 -10.24
C ASN A 89 -10.22 0.36 -11.46
N ALA A 90 -11.45 -0.12 -11.27
CA ALA A 90 -12.37 -0.43 -12.35
C ALA A 90 -12.85 0.84 -13.04
N GLN A 91 -13.29 1.83 -12.26
CA GLN A 91 -13.71 3.14 -12.78
C GLN A 91 -12.59 3.81 -13.59
N GLU A 92 -11.35 3.78 -13.09
CA GLU A 92 -10.20 4.36 -13.79
C GLU A 92 -9.92 3.64 -15.13
N ARG A 93 -10.09 2.31 -15.17
CA ARG A 93 -9.95 1.53 -16.40
C ARG A 93 -11.03 1.88 -17.43
N GLU A 94 -12.26 2.05 -16.99
CA GLU A 94 -13.38 2.47 -17.84
C GLU A 94 -13.14 3.86 -18.43
N GLU A 95 -12.76 4.84 -17.61
CA GLU A 95 -12.44 6.20 -18.05
C GLU A 95 -11.31 6.21 -19.08
N LYS A 96 -10.23 5.46 -18.82
CA LYS A 96 -9.09 5.35 -19.73
C LYS A 96 -9.49 4.70 -21.05
N THR A 97 -10.35 3.69 -21.01
CA THR A 97 -10.85 3.00 -22.21
C THR A 97 -11.76 3.90 -23.02
N ALA A 98 -12.67 4.62 -22.36
CA ALA A 98 -13.55 5.61 -23.00
C ALA A 98 -12.73 6.74 -23.65
N SER A 99 -11.73 7.28 -22.96
CA SER A 99 -10.84 8.31 -23.49
C SER A 99 -10.05 7.83 -24.71
N GLN A 100 -9.58 6.58 -24.70
CA GLN A 100 -8.89 6.00 -25.87
C GLN A 100 -9.84 5.79 -27.04
N ARG A 101 -11.07 5.31 -26.80
CA ARG A 101 -12.08 5.15 -27.84
C ARG A 101 -12.43 6.49 -28.48
N ALA A 102 -12.65 7.53 -27.67
CA ALA A 102 -12.90 8.89 -28.17
C ALA A 102 -11.72 9.42 -29.00
N SER A 103 -10.48 9.22 -28.54
CA SER A 103 -9.28 9.65 -29.28
C SER A 103 -9.11 8.91 -30.61
N ARG A 104 -9.47 7.63 -30.69
CA ARG A 104 -9.44 6.87 -31.94
C ARG A 104 -10.51 7.36 -32.91
N ALA A 105 -11.74 7.56 -32.42
CA ALA A 105 -12.85 8.07 -33.23
C ALA A 105 -12.54 9.47 -33.78
N SER A 106 -11.96 10.37 -32.96
CA SER A 106 -11.58 11.70 -33.45
C SER A 106 -10.51 11.62 -34.55
N LYS A 107 -9.49 10.76 -34.38
CA LYS A 107 -8.47 10.54 -35.42
C LYS A 107 -9.05 9.94 -36.71
N GLN A 108 -10.03 9.05 -36.60
CA GLN A 108 -10.74 8.48 -37.75
C GLN A 108 -11.54 9.57 -38.47
N ASN A 109 -12.33 10.36 -37.75
CA ASN A 109 -13.08 11.47 -38.32
C ASN A 109 -12.14 12.52 -38.97
N ASP A 110 -11.01 12.83 -38.32
CA ASP A 110 -10.00 13.74 -38.87
C ASP A 110 -9.36 13.20 -40.15
N PHE A 111 -9.13 11.88 -40.21
CA PHE A 111 -8.62 11.20 -41.40
C PHE A 111 -9.65 11.25 -42.54
N GLU A 112 -10.91 10.89 -42.26
CA GLU A 112 -12.02 10.95 -43.24
C GLU A 112 -12.24 12.37 -43.76
N ARG A 113 -12.20 13.38 -42.88
CA ARG A 113 -12.33 14.79 -43.27
C ARG A 113 -11.19 15.26 -44.17
N LYS A 114 -9.96 14.78 -43.93
CA LYS A 114 -8.79 15.11 -44.76
C LYS A 114 -8.77 14.34 -46.08
N HIS A 115 -9.42 13.18 -46.13
CA HIS A 115 -9.47 12.31 -47.30
C HIS A 115 -10.91 11.93 -47.67
N PRO A 116 -11.77 12.90 -48.02
CA PRO A 116 -13.20 12.67 -48.28
C PRO A 116 -13.47 11.83 -49.55
N THR A 117 -12.48 11.67 -50.42
CA THR A 117 -12.57 10.95 -51.71
C THR A 117 -12.14 9.48 -51.65
N LEU A 118 -11.87 8.91 -50.46
CA LEU A 118 -11.63 7.46 -50.31
C LEU A 118 -12.94 6.67 -50.20
N ASP A 119 -13.96 7.07 -50.96
CA ASP A 119 -15.20 6.30 -51.10
C ASP A 119 -14.91 5.07 -51.97
N GLY A 120 -14.70 3.95 -51.29
CA GLY A 120 -14.92 2.54 -51.65
C GLY A 120 -15.14 2.06 -53.10
N GLY A 121 -14.57 2.62 -54.17
CA GLY A 121 -14.78 1.99 -55.49
C GLY A 121 -14.21 2.59 -56.76
N ALA A 122 -13.48 3.71 -56.75
CA ALA A 122 -12.94 4.27 -57.99
C ALA A 122 -11.47 4.67 -57.84
N LEU A 123 -10.63 3.67 -57.63
CA LEU A 123 -9.20 3.84 -57.87
C LEU A 123 -8.98 3.90 -59.38
N ASN A 124 -8.57 5.06 -59.88
CA ASN A 124 -8.01 5.16 -61.23
C ASN A 124 -6.84 4.17 -61.31
N GLN A 125 -6.94 3.16 -62.18
CA GLN A 125 -5.92 2.13 -62.38
C GLN A 125 -4.48 2.66 -62.55
N PRO A 126 -4.21 3.80 -63.22
CA PRO A 126 -2.85 4.34 -63.29
C PRO A 126 -2.33 4.91 -61.95
N ASP A 127 -3.20 5.37 -61.05
CA ASP A 127 -2.81 5.88 -59.72
C ASP A 127 -2.50 4.74 -58.73
N LEU A 128 -3.08 3.55 -58.96
CA LEU A 128 -2.75 2.36 -58.18
C LEU A 128 -1.34 1.85 -58.42
N GLU A 129 -0.89 1.77 -59.68
CA GLU A 129 0.47 1.34 -59.98
C GLU A 129 1.51 2.30 -59.40
N GLN A 130 1.23 3.60 -59.43
CA GLN A 130 2.13 4.62 -58.89
C GLN A 130 2.18 4.54 -57.36
N ARG A 131 1.02 4.40 -56.71
CA ARG A 131 0.92 4.21 -55.26
C ARG A 131 1.51 2.88 -54.79
N GLN A 132 1.39 1.83 -55.61
CA GLN A 132 2.03 0.52 -55.38
C GLN A 132 3.55 0.66 -55.46
N LYS A 133 4.08 1.36 -56.47
CA LYS A 133 5.52 1.65 -56.58
C LYS A 133 6.04 2.48 -55.42
N GLU A 134 5.33 3.53 -55.01
CA GLU A 134 5.69 4.33 -53.83
C GLU A 134 5.67 3.50 -52.55
N HIS A 135 4.68 2.60 -52.40
CA HIS A 135 4.60 1.69 -51.27
C HIS A 135 5.74 0.66 -51.29
N ASP A 136 6.09 0.13 -52.46
CA ASP A 136 7.18 -0.83 -52.64
C ASP A 136 8.55 -0.16 -52.43
N GLU A 137 8.73 1.08 -52.87
CA GLU A 137 9.92 1.90 -52.58
C GLU A 137 10.02 2.24 -51.09
N GLN A 138 8.92 2.64 -50.45
CA GLN A 138 8.90 2.85 -48.99
C GLN A 138 9.16 1.55 -48.23
N ALA A 139 8.63 0.42 -48.70
CA ALA A 139 8.89 -0.89 -48.11
C ALA A 139 10.37 -1.29 -48.28
N ALA A 140 10.96 -1.03 -49.45
CA ALA A 140 12.38 -1.25 -49.74
C ALA A 140 13.30 -0.33 -48.90
N GLN A 141 12.92 0.94 -48.71
CA GLN A 141 13.63 1.85 -47.82
C GLN A 141 13.50 1.42 -46.35
N ARG A 142 12.33 0.96 -45.92
CA ARG A 142 12.13 0.45 -44.55
C ARG A 142 12.90 -0.83 -44.30
N SER A 143 12.96 -1.74 -45.29
CA SER A 143 13.68 -3.00 -45.20
C SER A 143 15.20 -2.81 -45.24
N SER A 144 15.72 -1.84 -46.01
CA SER A 144 17.16 -1.49 -45.99
C SER A 144 17.61 -0.90 -44.64
N HIS A 145 16.73 -0.15 -43.97
CA HIS A 145 17.00 0.41 -42.64
C HIS A 145 16.58 -0.52 -41.48
N ALA A 146 15.93 -1.66 -41.76
CA ALA A 146 15.47 -2.58 -40.73
C ALA A 146 16.61 -3.29 -39.98
N PRO A 147 17.67 -3.80 -40.63
CA PRO A 147 18.80 -4.42 -39.94
C PRO A 147 19.48 -3.48 -38.95
N LYS A 148 19.69 -2.21 -39.34
CA LYS A 148 20.31 -1.20 -38.49
C LYS A 148 19.44 -0.87 -37.28
N ARG A 149 18.14 -0.62 -37.49
CA ARG A 149 17.19 -0.37 -36.38
C ARG A 149 17.06 -1.55 -35.42
N ASN A 150 17.02 -2.77 -35.95
CA ASN A 150 16.98 -3.98 -35.13
C ASN A 150 18.28 -4.16 -34.34
N ALA A 151 19.44 -3.91 -34.95
CA ALA A 151 20.72 -3.95 -34.25
C ALA A 151 20.80 -2.88 -33.14
N GLU A 152 20.36 -1.66 -33.42
CA GLU A 152 20.29 -0.57 -32.43
C GLU A 152 19.32 -0.91 -31.29
N SER A 153 18.12 -1.42 -31.58
CA SER A 153 17.16 -1.81 -30.52
C SER A 153 17.68 -2.97 -29.67
N MET A 154 18.37 -3.95 -30.28
CA MET A 154 18.95 -5.07 -29.57
C MET A 154 20.13 -4.63 -28.70
N ALA A 155 20.96 -3.71 -29.19
CA ALA A 155 22.06 -3.12 -28.42
C ALA A 155 21.53 -2.31 -27.23
N GLU A 156 20.51 -1.48 -27.44
CA GLU A 156 19.87 -0.69 -26.37
C GLU A 156 19.21 -1.61 -25.33
N GLN A 157 18.52 -2.67 -25.77
CA GLN A 157 17.94 -3.64 -24.86
C GLN A 157 19.00 -4.41 -24.06
N GLN A 158 20.13 -4.73 -24.69
CA GLN A 158 21.25 -5.38 -24.01
C GLN A 158 21.86 -4.46 -22.95
N GLN A 159 22.08 -3.19 -23.28
CA GLN A 159 22.60 -2.20 -22.34
C GLN A 159 21.65 -2.01 -21.14
N ARG A 160 20.33 -1.96 -21.38
CA ARG A 160 19.33 -1.91 -20.29
C ARG A 160 19.39 -3.16 -19.40
N ARG A 161 19.50 -4.35 -20.00
CA ARG A 161 19.64 -5.61 -19.23
C ARG A 161 20.89 -5.62 -18.37
N GLU A 162 22.01 -5.12 -18.88
CA GLU A 162 23.28 -5.02 -18.16
C GLU A 162 23.19 -4.00 -17.01
N GLN A 163 22.59 -2.84 -17.24
CA GLN A 163 22.32 -1.85 -16.20
C GLN A 163 21.42 -2.42 -15.09
N ASP A 164 20.32 -3.09 -15.46
CA ASP A 164 19.42 -3.74 -14.50
C ASP A 164 20.10 -4.89 -13.75
N ALA A 165 20.99 -5.64 -14.41
CA ALA A 165 21.79 -6.68 -13.77
C ALA A 165 22.79 -6.07 -12.78
N ALA A 166 23.47 -4.98 -13.15
CA ALA A 166 24.40 -4.26 -12.28
C ALA A 166 23.69 -3.63 -11.07
N HIS A 167 22.51 -3.03 -11.27
CA HIS A 167 21.67 -2.51 -10.18
C HIS A 167 21.20 -3.60 -9.23
N ARG A 168 20.81 -4.77 -9.77
CA ARG A 168 20.45 -5.92 -8.93
C ARG A 168 21.65 -6.46 -8.16
N ALA A 169 22.81 -6.56 -8.79
CA ALA A 169 24.03 -7.03 -8.14
C ALA A 169 24.48 -6.09 -7.00
N SER A 170 24.46 -4.77 -7.22
CA SER A 170 24.80 -3.80 -6.18
C SER A 170 23.80 -3.78 -5.02
N SER A 171 22.50 -3.88 -5.33
CA SER A 171 21.45 -4.01 -4.30
C SER A 171 21.60 -5.30 -3.48
N GLN A 172 21.92 -6.42 -4.11
CA GLN A 172 22.17 -7.69 -3.42
C GLN A 172 23.42 -7.62 -2.55
N ALA A 173 24.52 -7.04 -3.04
CA ALA A 173 25.73 -6.86 -2.27
C ALA A 173 25.50 -6.01 -1.00
N GLY A 174 24.75 -4.90 -1.11
CA GLY A 174 24.38 -4.09 0.05
C GLY A 174 23.49 -4.81 1.08
N LYS A 175 22.58 -5.68 0.61
CA LYS A 175 21.76 -6.53 1.51
C LYS A 175 22.61 -7.58 2.24
N LEU A 176 23.59 -8.17 1.56
CA LEU A 176 24.51 -9.13 2.19
C LEU A 176 25.42 -8.45 3.21
N ASP A 177 25.99 -7.30 2.88
CA ASP A 177 26.83 -6.52 3.80
C ASP A 177 26.05 -6.07 5.05
N SER A 178 24.84 -5.52 4.88
CA SER A 178 23.99 -5.13 6.01
C SER A 178 23.61 -6.32 6.89
N LYS A 179 23.26 -7.48 6.30
CA LYS A 179 22.99 -8.71 7.05
C LYS A 179 24.23 -9.18 7.83
N GLN A 180 25.41 -9.15 7.20
CA GLN A 180 26.66 -9.55 7.81
C GLN A 180 27.04 -8.62 8.98
N ARG A 181 26.88 -7.31 8.82
CA ARG A 181 27.09 -6.32 9.91
C ARG A 181 26.12 -6.52 11.06
N ALA A 182 24.84 -6.78 10.78
CA ALA A 182 23.85 -7.07 11.82
C ALA A 182 24.21 -8.34 12.60
N GLN A 183 24.64 -9.39 11.91
CA GLN A 183 25.07 -10.63 12.54
C GLN A 183 26.36 -10.47 13.35
N GLN A 184 27.32 -9.66 12.87
CA GLN A 184 28.53 -9.33 13.62
C GLN A 184 28.21 -8.56 14.91
N ARG A 185 27.30 -7.58 14.86
CA ARG A 185 26.83 -6.87 16.06
C ARG A 185 26.17 -7.82 17.05
N GLN A 186 25.24 -8.64 16.58
CA GLN A 186 24.57 -9.62 17.43
C GLN A 186 25.57 -10.60 18.08
N ASN A 187 26.57 -11.06 17.33
CA ASN A 187 27.61 -11.94 17.87
C ASN A 187 28.52 -11.22 18.88
N ALA A 188 28.83 -9.95 18.66
CA ALA A 188 29.63 -9.13 19.57
C ALA A 188 28.88 -8.83 20.88
N GLU A 189 27.57 -8.59 20.81
CA GLU A 189 26.71 -8.33 21.98
C GLU A 189 26.26 -9.61 22.69
N ARG A 190 26.40 -10.79 22.06
CA ARG A 190 25.96 -12.08 22.61
C ARG A 190 26.57 -12.42 23.98
N PRO A 191 27.89 -12.30 24.21
CA PRO A 191 28.47 -12.60 25.52
C PRO A 191 27.89 -11.72 26.64
N ASP A 192 27.78 -10.40 26.40
CA ASP A 192 27.25 -9.45 27.38
C ASP A 192 25.77 -9.73 27.69
N ASN A 193 24.98 -10.09 26.67
CA ASN A 193 23.58 -10.49 26.87
C ASN A 193 23.45 -11.79 27.67
N ILE A 194 24.36 -12.75 27.46
CA ILE A 194 24.37 -14.02 28.21
C ILE A 194 24.75 -13.76 29.67
N SER A 195 25.77 -12.93 29.92
CA SER A 195 26.18 -12.61 31.30
C SER A 195 25.08 -11.85 32.04
N ALA A 196 24.46 -10.85 31.41
CA ALA A 196 23.34 -10.12 32.00
C ALA A 196 22.15 -11.05 32.33
N ALA A 197 21.84 -12.01 31.45
CA ALA A 197 20.77 -12.99 31.69
C ALA A 197 21.10 -13.95 32.85
N GLN A 198 22.37 -14.31 33.01
CA GLN A 198 22.84 -15.12 34.15
C GLN A 198 22.72 -14.36 35.46
N GLU A 199 23.18 -13.10 35.50
CA GLU A 199 23.06 -12.23 36.67
C GLU A 199 21.59 -12.02 37.08
N GLU A 200 20.70 -11.79 36.12
CA GLU A 200 19.26 -11.65 36.39
C GLU A 200 18.66 -12.95 36.94
N TYR A 201 19.06 -14.11 36.41
CA TYR A 201 18.61 -15.41 36.89
C TYR A 201 19.06 -15.68 38.33
N ASP A 202 20.34 -15.43 38.63
CA ASP A 202 20.91 -15.62 39.96
C ASP A 202 20.25 -14.68 40.98
N ALA A 203 20.08 -13.39 40.64
CA ALA A 203 19.37 -12.42 41.48
C ALA A 203 17.92 -12.85 41.76
N LYS A 204 17.23 -13.43 40.77
CA LYS A 204 15.87 -13.95 40.94
C LYS A 204 15.82 -15.16 41.86
N GLN A 205 16.82 -16.04 41.80
CA GLN A 205 16.93 -17.19 42.70
C GLN A 205 17.21 -16.76 44.14
N GLU A 206 18.12 -15.81 44.34
CA GLU A 206 18.39 -15.25 45.66
C GLU A 206 17.18 -14.56 46.27
N ALA A 207 16.46 -13.74 45.48
CA ALA A 207 15.24 -13.09 45.91
C ALA A 207 14.14 -14.10 46.28
N ALA A 208 14.02 -15.21 45.54
CA ALA A 208 13.08 -16.29 45.85
C ALA A 208 13.43 -16.97 47.18
N ARG A 209 14.71 -17.28 47.41
CA ARG A 209 15.20 -17.83 48.68
C ARG A 209 14.94 -16.88 49.85
N HIS A 210 15.27 -15.60 49.69
CA HIS A 210 15.01 -14.59 50.72
C HIS A 210 13.52 -14.50 51.10
N LYS A 211 12.63 -14.59 50.11
CA LYS A 211 11.18 -14.60 50.35
C LYS A 211 10.74 -15.84 51.12
N GLN A 212 11.27 -17.02 50.80
CA GLN A 212 10.99 -18.26 51.51
C GLN A 212 11.47 -18.21 52.96
N GLU A 213 12.70 -17.77 53.20
CA GLU A 213 13.28 -17.61 54.53
C GLU A 213 12.49 -16.59 55.38
N ALA A 214 12.10 -15.46 54.78
CA ALA A 214 11.27 -14.46 55.44
C ALA A 214 9.87 -15.00 55.79
N HIS A 215 9.27 -15.78 54.89
CA HIS A 215 8.00 -16.45 55.14
C HIS A 215 8.11 -17.46 56.28
N GLU A 216 9.15 -18.30 56.29
CA GLU A 216 9.39 -19.28 57.35
C GLU A 216 9.58 -18.61 58.72
N LYS A 217 10.40 -17.54 58.79
CA LYS A 217 10.57 -16.76 60.02
C LYS A 217 9.25 -16.18 60.52
N ARG A 218 8.44 -15.61 59.62
CA ARG A 218 7.11 -15.06 59.97
C ARG A 218 6.18 -16.14 60.52
N MET A 219 6.17 -17.32 59.91
CA MET A 219 5.35 -18.44 60.38
C MET A 219 5.78 -18.92 61.78
N LYS A 220 7.09 -19.06 62.03
CA LYS A 220 7.63 -19.42 63.36
C LYS A 220 7.26 -18.39 64.43
N GLU A 221 7.34 -17.09 64.11
CA GLU A 221 6.94 -16.03 65.05
C GLU A 221 5.45 -16.10 65.40
N LEU A 222 4.58 -16.35 64.41
CA LEU A 222 3.14 -16.53 64.63
C LEU A 222 2.84 -17.78 65.46
N GLU A 223 3.55 -18.88 65.24
CA GLU A 223 3.43 -20.09 66.06
C GLU A 223 3.86 -19.85 67.51
N GLY A 224 4.96 -19.12 67.73
CA GLY A 224 5.41 -18.73 69.08
C GLY A 224 4.37 -17.89 69.81
N LYS A 225 3.74 -16.93 69.12
CA LYS A 225 2.65 -16.10 69.66
C LYS A 225 1.38 -16.89 69.98
N ARG A 226 1.05 -17.91 69.18
CA ARG A 226 -0.12 -18.79 69.43
C ARG A 226 0.03 -19.71 70.64
N LYS A 227 1.27 -19.98 71.09
CA LYS A 227 1.57 -20.84 72.26
C LYS A 227 1.66 -20.05 73.58
N ALA A 228 1.43 -18.74 73.59
CA ALA A 228 1.49 -17.92 74.79
C ALA A 228 0.20 -18.02 75.63
N ALA A 229 0.38 -18.52 76.87
CA ALA A 229 -0.48 -18.61 78.07
C ALA A 229 -2.01 -18.81 77.91
N PRO A 230 -2.60 -19.89 78.48
CA PRO A 230 -4.05 -20.03 78.57
C PRO A 230 -4.66 -18.90 79.43
N LEU A 231 -5.80 -18.37 78.97
CA LEU A 231 -6.55 -17.32 79.66
C LEU A 231 -6.83 -17.72 81.12
N PRO A 232 -6.57 -16.84 82.10
CA PRO A 232 -6.90 -17.11 83.49
C PRO A 232 -8.41 -17.32 83.64
N VAL A 233 -8.79 -18.41 84.28
CA VAL A 233 -10.19 -18.77 84.55
C VAL A 233 -10.76 -17.80 85.60
N PRO A 234 -11.92 -17.14 85.34
CA PRO A 234 -12.52 -16.22 86.31
C PRO A 234 -12.99 -16.97 87.56
N GLN A 235 -12.70 -16.40 88.74
CA GLN A 235 -13.21 -16.86 90.04
C GLN A 235 -14.64 -16.36 90.28
#